data_AF-A0A661BVH8-F1
#
_entry.id   AF-A0A661BVH8-F1
#
_cell.length_a   1.000
_cell.length_b   1.000
_cell.length_c   1.000
_cell.angle_alpha   90.00
_cell.angle_beta   90.00
_cell.angle_gamma   90.00
#
_symmetry.space_group_name_H-M   'P 1'
#
loop_
_entity.id
_entity.type
_entity.pdbx_description
1 polymer ?
#
loop_
_entity_poly.entity_id
_entity_poly.type
_entity_poly.pdbx_seq_one_letter_code
_entity_poly.pdbx_strand_id
1 'polypeptide(L)'
;MYMRDIKSLHHKGFTLIEMAVVLVIVGILLGSFIGTLTSRINVTKKSDALSELEEIKQSMMAYAFVNGYLPCPDCDAVAGACTAALVGDGIADHDVGNNRCILDEASGNVPWVTLGLGRGDSWGSHYRYAVQNEYADSDTLFS
;
A
#
# COMPACT_ATOMS: atom_id res chain seq x y z
N MET A 1 -67.77 41.16 -30.02
CA MET A 1 -67.84 39.87 -30.74
C MET A 1 -66.42 39.38 -30.98
N TYR A 2 -65.95 38.46 -30.13
CA TYR A 2 -64.95 37.38 -30.33
C TYR A 2 -64.25 37.07 -29.01
N MET A 3 -64.84 36.16 -28.22
CA MET A 3 -64.13 35.47 -27.14
C MET A 3 -63.42 34.30 -27.82
N ARG A 4 -62.08 34.31 -27.84
CA ARG A 4 -61.28 33.23 -28.43
C ARG A 4 -61.25 32.07 -27.44
N ASP A 5 -61.75 30.91 -27.86
CA ASP A 5 -61.61 29.65 -27.15
C ASP A 5 -60.14 29.28 -26.98
N ILE A 6 -59.69 29.21 -25.72
CA ILE A 6 -58.39 28.67 -25.34
C ILE A 6 -58.55 27.15 -25.30
N LYS A 7 -58.10 26.45 -26.35
CA LYS A 7 -58.01 24.98 -26.33
C LYS A 7 -56.96 24.57 -25.29
N SER A 8 -57.45 24.05 -24.16
CA SER A 8 -56.63 23.40 -23.13
C SER A 8 -55.96 22.16 -23.73
N LEU A 9 -54.63 22.19 -23.86
CA LEU A 9 -53.82 21.04 -24.24
C LEU A 9 -53.72 20.11 -23.02
N HIS A 10 -54.64 19.14 -22.94
CA HIS A 10 -54.68 18.12 -21.90
C HIS A 10 -53.36 17.33 -21.92
N HIS A 11 -52.48 17.61 -20.96
CA HIS A 11 -51.25 16.83 -20.77
C HIS A 11 -51.64 15.44 -20.27
N LYS A 12 -51.32 14.40 -21.04
CA LYS A 12 -51.40 13.01 -20.56
C LYS A 12 -50.34 12.86 -19.46
N GLY A 13 -50.79 12.69 -18.22
CA GLY A 13 -49.92 12.39 -17.09
C GLY A 13 -49.28 11.01 -17.21
N PHE A 14 -48.14 10.83 -16.56
CA PHE A 14 -47.42 9.55 -16.54
C PHE A 14 -48.22 8.48 -15.80
N THR A 15 -48.14 7.25 -16.31
CA THR A 15 -48.77 6.10 -15.68
C THR A 15 -47.93 5.59 -14.50
N LEU A 16 -48.58 4.93 -13.53
CA LEU A 16 -47.90 4.35 -12.37
C LEU A 16 -46.91 3.23 -12.77
N ILE A 17 -47.25 2.51 -13.85
CA ILE A 17 -46.40 1.47 -14.43
C ILE A 17 -45.15 2.06 -15.12
N GLU A 18 -45.25 3.20 -15.80
CA GLU A 18 -44.08 3.88 -16.39
C GLU A 18 -43.07 4.28 -15.32
N MET A 19 -43.53 4.86 -14.22
CA MET A 19 -42.63 5.24 -13.12
C MET A 19 -42.01 4.01 -12.45
N ALA A 20 -42.75 2.90 -12.30
CA ALA A 20 -42.19 1.65 -11.78
C ALA A 20 -41.07 1.09 -12.66
N VAL A 21 -41.25 1.07 -13.98
CA VAL A 21 -40.21 0.59 -14.92
C VAL A 21 -38.99 1.51 -14.91
N VAL A 22 -39.19 2.84 -14.87
CA VAL A 22 -38.09 3.81 -14.79
C VAL A 22 -37.26 3.60 -13.52
N LEU A 23 -37.90 3.42 -12.36
CA LEU A 23 -37.18 3.20 -11.09
C LEU A 23 -36.40 1.89 -11.10
N VAL A 24 -36.92 0.83 -11.72
CA VAL A 24 -36.19 -0.45 -11.88
C VAL A 24 -34.96 -0.25 -12.76
N ILE A 25 -35.09 0.44 -13.90
CA ILE A 25 -33.95 0.72 -14.80
C ILE A 25 -32.89 1.57 -14.08
N VAL A 26 -33.29 2.63 -13.40
CA VAL A 26 -32.38 3.49 -12.62
C VAL A 26 -31.69 2.69 -11.51
N GLY A 27 -32.43 1.84 -10.80
CA GLY A 27 -31.87 0.96 -9.78
C GLY A 27 -30.80 0.01 -10.32
N ILE A 28 -31.02 -0.59 -11.49
CA ILE A 28 -30.05 -1.47 -12.16
C ILE A 28 -28.81 -0.70 -12.61
N LEU A 29 -28.98 0.51 -13.17
CA LEU A 29 -27.86 1.35 -13.60
C LEU A 29 -26.98 1.78 -12.42
N LEU A 30 -27.59 2.18 -11.31
CA LEU A 30 -26.86 2.56 -10.09
C LEU A 30 -26.18 1.35 -9.43
N GLY A 31 -26.86 0.19 -9.40
CA GLY A 31 -26.31 -1.05 -8.86
C GLY A 31 -25.11 -1.59 -9.65
N SER A 32 -25.10 -1.38 -10.97
CA SER A 32 -24.01 -1.82 -11.86
C SER A 32 -22.68 -1.10 -11.61
N PHE A 33 -22.71 0.12 -11.05
CA PHE A 33 -21.53 0.95 -10.85
C PHE A 33 -20.69 0.54 -9.64
N ILE A 34 -21.31 -0.05 -8.62
CA ILE A 34 -20.69 -0.37 -7.31
C ILE A 34 -19.49 -1.32 -7.47
N GLY A 35 -19.57 -2.31 -8.38
CA GLY A 35 -18.48 -3.27 -8.60
C GLY A 35 -17.22 -2.66 -9.26
N THR A 36 -17.37 -1.60 -10.05
CA THR A 36 -16.26 -1.05 -10.86
C THR A 36 -15.32 -0.14 -10.06
N LEU A 37 -15.80 0.47 -8.98
CA LEU A 37 -15.02 1.41 -8.17
C LEU A 37 -13.97 0.69 -7.33
N THR A 38 -14.32 -0.43 -6.71
CA THR A 38 -13.41 -1.23 -5.87
C THR A 38 -12.22 -1.77 -6.68
N SER A 39 -12.46 -2.25 -7.91
CA SER A 39 -11.39 -2.72 -8.78
C SER A 39 -10.39 -1.63 -9.15
N ARG A 40 -10.85 -0.38 -9.34
CA ARG A 40 -9.96 0.75 -9.65
C ARG A 40 -9.05 1.11 -8.48
N ILE A 41 -9.59 1.10 -7.26
CA ILE A 41 -8.81 1.37 -6.03
C ILE A 41 -7.68 0.34 -5.87
N ASN A 42 -7.97 -0.95 -6.07
CA ASN A 42 -6.96 -2.00 -5.95
C ASN A 42 -5.85 -1.88 -7.01
N VAL A 43 -6.18 -1.43 -8.22
CA VAL A 43 -5.18 -1.20 -9.28
C VAL A 43 -4.24 -0.04 -8.90
N THR A 44 -4.77 1.07 -8.42
CA THR A 44 -3.95 2.21 -7.96
C THR A 44 -3.03 1.80 -6.82
N LYS A 45 -3.58 1.20 -5.77
CA LYS A 45 -2.80 0.75 -4.61
C LYS A 45 -1.65 -0.20 -4.97
N LYS A 46 -1.89 -1.10 -5.94
CA LYS A 46 -0.83 -2.00 -6.43
C LYS A 46 0.25 -1.24 -7.18
N SER A 47 -0.12 -0.25 -7.99
CA SER A 47 0.85 0.60 -8.70
C SER A 47 1.72 1.38 -7.71
N ASP A 48 1.10 1.93 -6.66
CA ASP A 48 1.81 2.69 -5.62
C ASP A 48 2.81 1.79 -4.88
N ALA A 49 2.38 0.59 -4.46
CA ALA A 49 3.27 -0.37 -3.79
C ALA A 49 4.46 -0.80 -4.65
N LEU A 50 4.29 -0.95 -5.97
CA LEU A 50 5.40 -1.24 -6.87
C LEU A 50 6.39 -0.08 -6.96
N SER A 51 5.91 1.17 -6.94
CA SER A 51 6.75 2.35 -6.90
C SER A 51 7.54 2.44 -5.59
N GLU A 52 6.89 2.18 -4.47
CA GLU A 52 7.51 2.15 -3.13
C GLU A 52 8.58 1.04 -3.03
N LEU A 53 8.34 -0.14 -3.60
CA LEU A 53 9.33 -1.23 -3.66
C LEU A 53 10.59 -0.85 -4.45
N GLU A 54 10.45 -0.10 -5.55
CA GLU A 54 11.60 0.39 -6.29
C GLU A 54 12.36 1.44 -5.46
N GLU A 55 11.66 2.34 -4.77
CA GLU A 55 12.29 3.30 -3.85
C GLU A 55 13.05 2.61 -2.72
N ILE A 56 12.45 1.59 -2.08
CA ILE A 56 13.09 0.75 -1.06
C ILE A 56 14.40 0.17 -1.60
N LYS A 57 14.35 -0.43 -2.79
CA LYS A 57 15.53 -1.03 -3.43
C LYS A 57 16.60 0.02 -3.70
N GLN A 58 16.26 1.20 -4.21
CA GLN A 58 17.22 2.27 -4.46
C GLN A 58 17.88 2.74 -3.16
N SER A 59 17.11 2.92 -2.08
CA SER A 59 17.63 3.30 -0.78
C SER A 59 18.54 2.22 -0.17
N MET A 60 18.20 0.94 -0.31
CA MET A 60 19.08 -0.17 0.09
C MET A 60 20.40 -0.17 -0.68
N MET A 61 20.37 0.07 -1.99
CA MET A 61 21.58 0.19 -2.81
C MET A 61 22.42 1.41 -2.41
N ALA A 62 21.79 2.56 -2.12
CA ALA A 62 22.48 3.74 -1.63
C ALA A 62 23.15 3.50 -0.26
N TYR A 63 22.45 2.81 0.64
CA TYR A 63 23.03 2.39 1.93
C TYR A 63 24.24 1.50 1.72
N ALA A 64 24.13 0.48 0.87
CA ALA A 64 25.23 -0.40 0.51
C ALA A 64 26.42 0.34 -0.11
N PHE A 65 26.16 1.32 -0.97
CA PHE A 65 27.22 2.12 -1.59
C PHE A 65 28.00 2.96 -0.57
N VAL A 66 27.31 3.50 0.44
CA VAL A 66 27.92 4.34 1.48
C VAL A 66 28.64 3.51 2.55
N ASN A 67 28.05 2.38 2.96
CA ASN A 67 28.54 1.60 4.10
C ASN A 67 29.38 0.38 3.70
N GLY A 68 29.27 -0.08 2.45
CA GLY A 68 29.94 -1.28 1.95
C GLY A 68 29.23 -2.59 2.30
N TYR A 69 28.07 -2.55 2.95
CA TYR A 69 27.22 -3.71 3.28
C TYR A 69 25.74 -3.29 3.26
N LEU A 70 24.83 -4.24 3.07
CA LEU A 70 23.38 -4.01 3.10
C LEU A 70 22.88 -3.80 4.54
N PRO A 71 21.81 -3.02 4.75
CA PRO A 71 21.26 -2.83 6.09
C PRO A 71 20.72 -4.16 6.65
N CYS A 72 20.84 -4.34 7.97
CA CYS A 72 20.13 -5.42 8.67
C CYS A 72 18.62 -5.15 8.68
N PRO A 73 17.78 -6.19 8.59
CA PRO A 73 16.34 -6.04 8.76
C PRO A 73 15.99 -5.51 10.16
N ASP A 74 14.86 -4.83 10.26
CA ASP A 74 14.20 -4.49 11.52
C ASP A 74 13.43 -5.73 12.04
N CYS A 75 13.55 -6.05 13.31
CA CYS A 75 12.86 -7.15 13.96
C CYS A 75 11.33 -7.04 13.78
N ASP A 76 10.68 -8.13 13.35
CA ASP A 76 9.22 -8.16 13.14
C ASP A 76 8.45 -8.79 14.30
N ALA A 77 9.13 -9.56 15.15
CA ALA A 77 8.57 -10.20 16.33
C ALA A 77 9.61 -10.37 17.44
N VAL A 78 9.14 -10.50 18.68
CA VAL A 78 10.00 -10.83 19.83
C VAL A 78 10.38 -12.30 19.76
N ALA A 79 11.56 -12.59 19.22
CA ALA A 79 12.12 -13.92 19.07
C ALA A 79 13.66 -13.89 19.01
N GLY A 80 14.31 -14.91 19.56
CA GLY A 80 15.78 -14.99 19.57
C GLY A 80 16.40 -13.78 20.27
N ALA A 81 17.27 -13.06 19.56
CA ALA A 81 17.94 -11.84 20.05
C ALA A 81 17.09 -10.56 19.88
N CYS A 82 15.95 -10.62 19.18
CA CYS A 82 15.02 -9.50 19.07
C CYS A 82 14.29 -9.25 20.39
N THR A 83 14.52 -8.09 20.99
CA THR A 83 13.82 -7.64 22.20
C THR A 83 12.62 -6.77 21.85
N ALA A 84 11.68 -6.59 22.79
CA ALA A 84 10.49 -5.76 22.57
C ALA A 84 10.80 -4.29 22.24
N ALA A 85 12.01 -3.81 22.51
CA ALA A 85 12.43 -2.45 22.16
C ALA A 85 12.86 -2.29 20.70
N LEU A 86 13.26 -3.39 20.06
CA LEU A 86 13.77 -3.41 18.68
C LEU A 86 12.65 -3.69 17.67
N VAL A 87 11.61 -4.43 18.09
CA VAL A 87 10.56 -4.88 17.16
C VAL A 87 9.78 -3.72 16.57
N GLY A 88 9.90 -3.53 15.25
CA GLY A 88 9.05 -2.63 14.47
C GLY A 88 9.32 -1.15 14.75
N ASP A 89 10.54 -0.82 15.18
CA ASP A 89 10.97 0.56 15.38
C ASP A 89 11.45 1.22 14.07
N GLY A 90 11.66 0.40 13.03
CA GLY A 90 12.13 0.81 11.70
C GLY A 90 13.62 1.09 11.62
N ILE A 91 14.39 0.74 12.64
CA ILE A 91 15.84 0.88 12.69
C ILE A 91 16.49 -0.45 12.27
N ALA A 92 17.63 -0.37 11.58
CA ALA A 92 18.35 -1.58 11.19
C ALA A 92 18.97 -2.24 12.43
N ASP A 93 18.56 -3.47 12.72
CA ASP A 93 18.99 -4.21 13.92
C ASP A 93 20.36 -4.86 13.72
N HIS A 94 21.39 -4.02 13.73
CA HIS A 94 22.79 -4.41 13.61
C HIS A 94 23.48 -4.41 14.99
N ASP A 95 24.10 -5.53 15.35
CA ASP A 95 24.94 -5.67 16.53
C ASP A 95 26.34 -5.14 16.24
N VAL A 96 26.58 -3.88 16.63
CA VAL A 96 27.87 -3.20 16.49
C VAL A 96 29.02 -3.87 17.24
N GLY A 97 28.75 -4.70 18.25
CA GLY A 97 29.79 -5.40 19.01
C GLY A 97 30.34 -6.63 18.28
N ASN A 98 29.54 -7.21 17.40
CA ASN A 98 29.84 -8.46 16.68
C ASN A 98 29.79 -8.29 15.14
N ASN A 99 29.65 -7.05 14.65
CA ASN A 99 29.60 -6.71 13.22
C ASN A 99 28.60 -7.52 12.38
N ARG A 100 27.47 -7.89 12.97
CA ARG A 100 26.47 -8.79 12.37
C ARG A 100 25.05 -8.33 12.63
N CYS A 101 24.09 -8.87 11.88
CA CYS A 101 22.68 -8.66 12.19
C CYS A 101 22.25 -9.38 13.47
N ILE A 102 21.30 -8.78 14.21
CA ILE A 102 20.69 -9.38 15.40
C ILE A 102 19.86 -10.62 15.03
N LEU A 103 19.24 -10.60 13.84
CA LEU A 103 18.49 -11.71 13.27
C LEU A 103 19.43 -12.70 12.55
N ASP A 104 19.49 -13.95 13.01
CA ASP A 104 20.12 -15.05 12.28
C ASP A 104 19.26 -15.40 11.04
N GLU A 105 19.88 -15.51 9.87
CA GLU A 105 19.18 -15.64 8.56
C GLU A 105 18.27 -14.43 8.24
N ALA A 106 18.60 -13.28 8.85
CA ALA A 106 18.18 -11.90 8.61
C ALA A 106 16.94 -11.70 7.71
N SER A 107 15.78 -12.16 8.18
CA SER A 107 14.48 -11.80 7.62
C SER A 107 13.66 -11.02 8.64
N GLY A 108 13.08 -9.90 8.22
CA GLY A 108 12.32 -9.00 9.09
C GLY A 108 11.62 -7.91 8.28
N ASN A 109 11.32 -6.78 8.92
CA ASN A 109 10.81 -5.60 8.25
C ASN A 109 11.94 -4.84 7.54
N VAL A 110 11.58 -4.07 6.52
CA VAL A 110 12.46 -3.05 5.95
C VAL A 110 12.77 -2.02 7.04
N PRO A 111 14.04 -1.65 7.30
CA PRO A 111 14.38 -0.65 8.29
C PRO A 111 14.09 0.77 7.76
N TRP A 112 12.81 1.15 7.72
CA TRP A 112 12.33 2.36 7.03
C TRP A 112 12.86 3.67 7.63
N VAL A 113 13.13 3.73 8.95
CA VAL A 113 13.74 4.92 9.58
C VAL A 113 15.20 5.04 9.14
N THR A 114 15.93 3.94 9.13
CA THR A 114 17.34 3.92 8.68
C THR A 114 17.49 4.32 7.22
N LEU A 115 16.54 3.91 6.39
CA LEU A 115 16.55 4.17 4.94
C LEU A 115 15.85 5.47 4.54
N GLY A 116 15.23 6.19 5.49
CA GLY A 116 14.50 7.44 5.21
C GLY A 116 13.22 7.22 4.38
N LEU A 117 12.56 6.07 4.53
CA LEU A 117 11.41 5.64 3.76
C LEU A 117 10.09 5.81 4.53
N GLY A 118 8.97 5.69 3.81
CA GLY A 118 7.65 5.55 4.41
C GLY A 118 7.53 4.28 5.26
N ARG A 119 6.74 4.36 6.34
CA ARG A 119 6.60 3.28 7.34
C ARG A 119 6.03 1.98 6.77
N GLY A 120 5.22 2.01 5.71
CA GLY A 120 4.56 0.82 5.18
C GLY A 120 3.73 1.10 3.93
N ASP A 121 3.03 0.07 3.47
CA ASP A 121 2.22 0.09 2.26
C ASP A 121 0.85 0.78 2.43
N SER A 122 0.14 0.93 1.31
CA SER A 122 -1.22 1.50 1.27
C SER A 122 -2.32 0.68 1.97
N TRP A 123 -1.98 -0.49 2.54
CA TRP A 123 -2.84 -1.35 3.35
C TRP A 123 -2.49 -1.30 4.84
N GLY A 124 -1.44 -0.56 5.23
CA GLY A 124 -0.99 -0.42 6.61
C GLY A 124 -0.08 -1.56 7.09
N SER A 125 0.52 -2.31 6.17
CA SER A 125 1.51 -3.35 6.47
C SER A 125 2.93 -2.86 6.24
N HIS A 126 3.89 -3.41 6.98
CA HIS A 126 5.31 -3.16 6.74
C HIS A 126 5.81 -3.99 5.57
N TYR A 127 6.73 -3.42 4.78
CA TYR A 127 7.45 -4.20 3.79
C TYR A 127 8.39 -5.18 4.47
N ARG A 128 8.41 -6.42 3.98
CA ARG A 128 9.31 -7.46 4.47
C ARG A 128 10.59 -7.49 3.64
N TYR A 129 11.71 -7.73 4.30
CA TYR A 129 13.03 -7.78 3.71
C TYR A 129 13.79 -8.98 4.27
N ALA A 130 14.61 -9.59 3.43
CA ALA A 130 15.49 -10.68 3.82
C ALA A 130 16.84 -10.52 3.12
N VAL A 131 17.91 -10.79 3.85
CA VAL A 131 19.28 -10.71 3.37
C VAL A 131 20.08 -11.87 3.94
N GLN A 132 21.09 -12.33 3.22
CA GLN A 132 22.03 -13.30 3.77
C GLN A 132 23.08 -12.54 4.58
N ASN A 133 23.49 -13.10 5.72
CA ASN A 133 24.44 -12.46 6.63
C ASN A 133 25.72 -11.98 5.91
N GLU A 134 26.23 -12.74 4.94
CA GLU A 134 27.45 -12.37 4.19
C GLU A 134 27.36 -11.04 3.40
N TYR A 135 26.14 -10.53 3.13
CA TYR A 135 25.95 -9.21 2.51
C TYR A 135 25.59 -8.11 3.50
N ALA A 136 25.24 -8.43 4.75
CA ALA A 136 24.76 -7.47 5.75
C ALA A 136 25.70 -7.34 6.97
N ASP A 137 26.61 -8.30 7.15
CA ASP A 137 27.69 -8.25 8.13
C ASP A 137 28.75 -7.23 7.65
N SER A 138 29.24 -6.41 8.57
CA SER A 138 30.20 -5.34 8.24
C SER A 138 31.66 -5.83 8.19
N ASP A 139 31.89 -7.12 8.45
CA ASP A 139 33.19 -7.77 8.30
C ASP A 139 33.51 -8.14 6.84
N THR A 140 32.49 -8.27 5.98
CA THR A 140 32.59 -8.67 4.57
C THR A 140 32.07 -7.57 3.64
N LEU A 141 32.82 -6.47 3.55
CA LEU A 141 32.44 -5.35 2.68
C LEU A 141 32.50 -5.72 1.19
N PHE A 142 31.60 -5.13 0.41
CA PHE A 142 31.63 -5.21 -1.06
C PHE A 142 32.94 -4.59 -1.59
N SER A 143 33.77 -5.41 -2.25
CA SER A 143 35.03 -4.98 -2.88
C SER A 143 34.85 -4.59 -4.34
#